data_AF-A0A7W0NHM9-F1
#
_entry.id   AF-A0A7W0NHM9-F1
#
_cell.length_a   1.000
_cell.length_b   1.000
_cell.length_c   1.000
_cell.angle_alpha   90.00
_cell.angle_beta   90.00
_cell.angle_gamma   90.00
#
_symmetry.space_group_name_H-M   'P 1'
#
loop_
_entity.id
_entity.type
_entity.pdbx_description
1 polymer ?
#
loop_
_entity_poly.entity_id
_entity_poly.type
_entity_poly.pdbx_seq_one_letter_code
_entity_poly.pdbx_strand_id
1 'polypeptide(L)' 'MLDVIAHRGADDHSASVRAAVGGTAANAAVWAARAGARTTAVGRVGDDVAGRALRAELEALGVA' A
#
# COMPACT_ATOMS: atom_id res chain seq x y z
N MET A 1 -5.03 2.89 2.05
CA MET A 1 -4.67 4.30 1.83
C MET A 1 -3.45 4.33 0.93
N LEU A 2 -3.18 5.44 0.22
CA LEU A 2 -1.88 5.62 -0.41
C LEU A 2 -1.03 6.51 0.48
N ASP A 3 0.18 6.04 0.77
CA ASP A 3 1.20 6.85 1.42
C ASP A 3 1.95 7.60 0.32
N VAL A 4 2.06 8.92 0.48
CA VAL A 4 2.82 9.79 -0.42
C VAL A 4 4.13 10.14 0.27
N ILE A 5 5.22 9.64 -0.28
CA ILE A 5 6.55 9.76 0.30
C ILE A 5 7.35 10.71 -0.59
N ALA A 6 7.83 11.80 0.00
CA ALA A 6 8.73 12.73 -0.67
C ALA A 6 10.18 12.41 -0.29
N HIS A 7 11.04 12.37 -1.31
CA HIS A 7 12.48 12.26 -1.14
C HIS A 7 13.13 13.53 -1.68
N ARG A 8 14.08 14.08 -0.91
CA ARG A 8 14.93 15.18 -1.39
C ARG A 8 15.75 14.68 -2.57
N GLY A 9 15.83 15.50 -3.61
CA GLY A 9 16.66 15.22 -4.78
C GLY A 9 18.13 15.55 -4.54
N ALA A 10 18.93 15.38 -5.59
CA ALA A 10 20.38 15.50 -5.50
C ALA A 10 20.87 16.97 -5.37
N ASP A 11 20.02 17.93 -5.74
CA ASP A 11 20.29 19.36 -5.60
C ASP A 11 19.20 20.05 -4.74
N ASP A 12 19.39 21.34 -4.47
CA ASP A 12 18.53 22.10 -3.55
C ASP A 12 17.12 22.41 -4.10
N HIS A 13 16.83 22.05 -5.36
CA HIS A 13 15.57 22.34 -6.02
C HIS A 13 14.83 21.11 -6.57
N SER A 14 15.43 19.92 -6.50
CA SER A 14 14.78 18.68 -6.94
C SER A 14 14.20 17.87 -5.77
N ALA A 15 13.10 17.18 -6.05
CA ALA A 15 12.52 16.17 -5.18
C ALA A 15 11.85 15.10 -6.04
N SER A 16 11.79 13.86 -5.53
CA SER A 16 11.02 12.78 -6.13
C SER A 16 9.90 12.36 -5.20
N VAL A 17 8.72 12.11 -5.74
CA VAL A 17 7.56 11.63 -4.98
C VAL A 17 7.28 10.18 -5.37
N ARG A 18 7.09 9.32 -4.37
CA ARG A 18 6.65 7.94 -4.54
C ARG A 18 5.31 7.74 -3.86
N ALA A 19 4.39 7.06 -4.55
CA ALA A 19 3.19 6.51 -3.95
C ALA A 19 3.42 5.05 -3.56
N ALA A 20 2.93 4.66 -2.39
CA ALA A 20 2.96 3.29 -1.90
C ALA A 20 1.61 2.93 -1.27
N VAL A 21 1.24 1.66 -1.28
CA VAL A 21 0.10 1.18 -0.48
C VAL A 21 0.45 1.27 1.00
N GLY A 22 -0.49 1.82 1.77
CA GLY A 22 -0.37 1.97 3.21
C GLY A 22 -1.69 1.88 3.95
N GLY A 23 -1.63 2.19 5.25
CA GLY A 23 -2.73 2.10 6.20
C GLY A 23 -2.56 0.96 7.20
N THR A 24 -2.89 1.24 8.47
CA THR A 24 -2.64 0.34 9.60
C THR A 24 -3.24 -1.05 9.40
N ALA A 25 -4.50 -1.14 8.97
CA ALA A 25 -5.17 -2.43 8.77
C ALA A 25 -4.57 -3.24 7.61
N ALA A 26 -4.22 -2.58 6.50
CA ALA A 26 -3.57 -3.22 5.36
C ALA A 26 -2.20 -3.79 5.75
N ASN A 27 -1.39 -2.99 6.46
CA ASN A 27 -0.08 -3.42 6.94
C ASN A 27 -0.18 -4.60 7.92
N ALA A 28 -1.12 -4.54 8.87
CA ALA A 28 -1.37 -5.64 9.80
C ALA A 28 -1.80 -6.93 9.08
N ALA A 29 -2.65 -6.82 8.06
CA ALA A 29 -3.07 -7.96 7.26
C ALA A 29 -1.88 -8.60 6.50
N VAL A 30 -1.02 -7.79 5.89
CA VAL A 30 0.20 -8.26 5.22
C VAL A 30 1.14 -8.95 6.20
N TRP A 31 1.31 -8.42 7.41
CA TRP A 31 2.13 -9.07 8.43
C TRP A 31 1.56 -10.41 8.90
N ALA A 32 0.24 -10.50 9.08
CA ALA A 32 -0.43 -11.75 9.42
C ALA A 32 -0.24 -12.80 8.30
N ALA A 33 -0.43 -12.41 7.04
CA ALA A 33 -0.19 -13.28 5.89
C ALA A 33 1.27 -13.76 5.82
N ARG A 34 2.25 -12.87 6.04
CA ARG A 34 3.67 -13.22 6.10
C ARG A 34 4.03 -14.14 7.27
N ALA A 35 3.26 -14.08 8.37
CA ALA A 35 3.38 -15.01 9.49
C ALA A 35 2.70 -16.38 9.24
N GLY A 36 2.15 -16.60 8.04
CA GLY A 36 1.51 -17.86 7.63
C GLY A 36 0.02 -17.95 7.96
N ALA A 37 -0.60 -16.87 8.44
CA ALA A 37 -2.05 -16.85 8.66
C ALA A 37 -2.81 -16.76 7.33
N ARG A 38 -4.02 -17.35 7.29
CA ARG A 38 -4.98 -17.03 6.22
C ARG A 38 -5.61 -15.67 6.54
N THR A 39 -5.46 -14.71 5.63
CA THR A 39 -5.82 -13.33 5.91
C THR A 39 -6.70 -12.73 4.81
N THR A 40 -7.71 -11.98 5.24
CA THR A 40 -8.59 -11.20 4.37
C THR A 40 -8.67 -9.77 4.90
N ALA A 41 -8.55 -8.78 4.03
CA ALA A 41 -8.71 -7.37 4.36
C ALA A 41 -10.10 -6.89 3.92
N VAL A 42 -10.96 -6.57 4.89
CA VAL A 42 -12.31 -6.05 4.60
C VAL A 42 -12.32 -4.53 4.74
N GLY A 43 -12.70 -3.84 3.67
CA GLY A 43 -12.79 -2.39 3.64
C GLY A 43 -13.42 -1.88 2.35
N ARG A 44 -13.51 -0.55 2.21
CA ARG A 44 -13.99 0.10 0.98
C ARG A 44 -12.86 0.88 0.33
N VAL A 45 -12.77 0.77 -0.99
CA VAL A 45 -11.85 1.53 -1.84
C VAL A 45 -12.63 2.17 -2.99
N GLY A 46 -12.11 3.23 -3.58
CA GLY A 46 -12.67 3.79 -4.82
C GLY A 46 -12.43 2.86 -6.01
N ASP A 47 -13.26 2.98 -7.06
CA ASP A 47 -12.99 2.33 -8.36
C ASP A 47 -12.10 3.21 -9.24
N ASP A 48 -10.97 3.63 -8.67
CA ASP A 48 -9.97 4.46 -9.33
C ASP A 48 -8.61 3.74 -9.35
N VAL A 49 -7.59 4.42 -9.90
CA VAL A 49 -6.24 3.85 -10.01
C VAL A 49 -5.68 3.51 -8.63
N ALA A 50 -5.95 4.33 -7.61
CA ALA A 50 -5.44 4.12 -6.26
C ALA A 50 -6.10 2.91 -5.60
N GLY A 51 -7.44 2.78 -5.73
CA GLY A 51 -8.18 1.65 -5.19
C GLY A 51 -7.83 0.33 -5.88
N ARG A 52 -7.66 0.33 -7.21
CA ARG A 52 -7.21 -0.85 -7.96
C ARG A 52 -5.77 -1.24 -7.61
N ALA A 53 -4.86 -0.28 -7.44
CA ALA A 53 -3.48 -0.54 -7.01
C ALA A 53 -3.44 -1.15 -5.60
N LEU A 54 -4.23 -0.61 -4.66
CA LEU A 54 -4.36 -1.14 -3.31
C LEU A 54 -4.85 -2.59 -3.31
N ARG A 55 -5.90 -2.89 -4.08
CA ARG A 55 -6.43 -4.25 -4.20
C ARG A 55 -5.41 -5.21 -4.80
N ALA A 56 -4.76 -4.83 -5.90
CA ALA A 56 -3.77 -5.67 -6.58
C ALA A 56 -2.52 -5.94 -5.70
N GLU A 57 -2.04 -4.95 -4.96
CA GLU A 57 -0.87 -5.11 -4.09
C GLU A 57 -1.18 -6.02 -2.89
N LEU A 58 -2.37 -5.90 -2.29
CA LEU A 58 -2.81 -6.81 -1.23
C LEU A 58 -2.94 -8.26 -1.73
N GLU A 59 -3.56 -8.47 -2.89
CA GLU A 59 -3.69 -9.79 -3.52
C GLU A 59 -2.31 -10.41 -3.81
N ALA A 60 -1.37 -9.63 -4.35
CA ALA A 60 0.00 -10.07 -4.61
C ALA A 60 0.78 -10.43 -3.34
N LEU A 61 0.39 -9.86 -2.19
CA LEU A 61 0.98 -10.14 -0.88
C LEU A 61 0.26 -11.27 -0.11
N GLY A 62 -0.69 -11.96 -0.75
CA GLY A 62 -1.39 -13.11 -0.17
C GLY A 62 -2.56 -12.71 0.75
N VAL A 63 -3.07 -11.49 0.61
CA VAL A 63 -4.25 -11.01 1.35
C VAL A 63 -5.44 -10.93 0.39
N ALA A 64 -6.51 -11.65 0.72
CA ALA A 64 -7.77 -11.61 -0.03
C ALA A 64 -8.62 -10.38 0.29
#